data_AF-A0A0A8JJR8-F1
#
_entry.id   AF-A0A0A8JJR8-F1
#
_cell.length_a   1.000
_cell.length_b   1.000
_cell.length_c   1.000
_cell.angle_alpha   90.00
_cell.angle_beta   90.00
_cell.angle_gamma   90.00
#
_symmetry.space_group_name_H-M   'P 1'
#
loop_
_entity.id
_entity.type
_entity.pdbx_description
1 polymer ?
#
loop_
_entity_poly.entity_id
_entity_poly.type
_entity_poly.pdbx_seq_one_letter_code
_entity_poly.pdbx_strand_id
1 'polypeptide(L)'
;MRKMIFGEHEPNTLRQFENCLQIGNVAGGVLCADGHYGYSQPVGGVIVYDNQISPSGVGYDIACGNKAVRTNLQYEDIKNDIPRIMDAIASRISFGIGRKNKERIDHGLFDDPDWNVFREIGQQEHDKLKKLAVDQLGTVGAGNHFVDLLVEERTGDVWVANHFGSRGFGHKTASGFLNLANGMAFSTGRRVKAWSRLRP
;
A
#
# COMPACT_ATOMS: atom_id res chain seq x y z
N MET A 1 12.15 -7.22 25.29
CA MET A 1 11.34 -6.68 24.18
C MET A 1 10.97 -5.23 24.49
N ARG A 2 11.36 -4.26 23.65
CA ARG A 2 10.98 -2.86 23.84
C ARG A 2 9.60 -2.63 23.20
N LYS A 3 8.66 -2.04 23.94
CA LYS A 3 7.32 -1.66 23.48
C LYS A 3 7.10 -0.18 23.74
N MET A 4 6.59 0.55 22.75
CA MET A 4 6.18 1.95 22.90
C MET A 4 4.81 2.17 22.24
N ILE A 5 3.94 2.95 22.88
CA ILE A 5 2.62 3.30 22.37
C ILE A 5 2.51 4.82 22.49
N PHE A 6 2.17 5.48 21.39
CA PHE A 6 1.97 6.92 21.33
C PHE A 6 0.48 7.21 21.20
N GLY A 7 -0.09 8.04 22.08
CA GLY A 7 -1.51 8.41 22.03
C GLY A 7 -2.44 7.38 22.70
N GLU A 8 -3.75 7.58 22.48
CA GLU A 8 -4.81 6.72 23.00
C GLU A 8 -5.43 5.89 21.87
N HIS A 9 -5.70 4.62 22.14
CA HIS A 9 -6.21 3.69 21.13
C HIS A 9 -7.38 2.86 21.64
N GLU A 10 -8.24 2.47 20.71
CA GLU A 10 -9.33 1.53 20.96
C GLU A 10 -8.83 0.18 21.53
N PRO A 11 -9.56 -0.46 22.47
CA PRO A 11 -9.13 -1.70 23.10
C PRO A 11 -8.85 -2.85 22.12
N ASN A 12 -9.53 -2.90 20.98
CA ASN A 12 -9.28 -3.92 19.95
C ASN A 12 -7.94 -3.72 19.23
N THR A 13 -7.54 -2.47 18.96
CA THR A 13 -6.23 -2.12 18.39
C THR A 13 -5.11 -2.52 19.34
N LEU A 14 -5.27 -2.19 20.63
CA LEU A 14 -4.29 -2.58 21.65
C LEU A 14 -4.16 -4.10 21.74
N ARG A 15 -5.28 -4.84 21.81
CA ARG A 15 -5.24 -6.31 21.80
C ARG A 15 -4.58 -6.88 20.55
N GLN A 16 -4.86 -6.32 19.38
CA GLN A 16 -4.22 -6.75 18.13
C GLN A 16 -2.70 -6.53 18.18
N PHE A 17 -2.26 -5.36 18.63
CA PHE A 17 -0.84 -5.04 18.80
C PHE A 17 -0.15 -5.99 19.78
N GLU A 18 -0.73 -6.23 20.96
CA GLU A 18 -0.19 -7.19 21.93
C GLU A 18 -0.09 -8.61 21.35
N ASN A 19 -1.10 -9.06 20.60
CA ASN A 19 -1.05 -10.35 19.93
C ASN A 19 0.13 -10.43 18.94
N CYS A 20 0.37 -9.38 18.16
CA CYS A 20 1.49 -9.33 17.22
C CYS A 20 2.86 -9.42 17.91
N LEU A 21 2.99 -8.82 19.10
CA LEU A 21 4.23 -8.85 19.88
C LEU A 21 4.55 -10.23 20.48
N GLN A 22 3.56 -11.12 20.56
CA GLN A 22 3.70 -12.46 21.16
C GLN A 22 3.99 -13.57 20.13
N ILE A 23 3.93 -13.27 18.83
CA ILE A 23 4.00 -14.28 17.77
C ILE A 23 5.31 -14.11 17.00
N GLY A 24 6.09 -15.18 16.90
CA GLY A 24 7.38 -15.19 16.22
C GLY A 24 8.52 -14.64 17.08
N ASN A 25 9.65 -14.33 16.45
CA ASN A 25 10.87 -13.85 17.08
C ASN A 25 10.88 -12.32 17.14
N VAL A 26 9.97 -11.74 17.95
CA VAL A 26 9.80 -10.27 18.05
C VAL A 26 10.87 -9.65 18.96
N ALA A 27 11.64 -8.71 18.42
CA ALA A 27 12.62 -7.93 19.16
C ALA A 27 11.99 -6.68 19.85
N GLY A 28 10.94 -6.11 19.25
CA GLY A 28 10.22 -4.97 19.80
C GLY A 28 9.09 -4.49 18.90
N GLY A 29 8.36 -3.48 19.36
CA GLY A 29 7.36 -2.82 18.53
C GLY A 29 6.93 -1.46 19.02
N VAL A 30 6.33 -0.71 18.10
CA VAL A 30 5.79 0.63 18.32
C VAL A 30 4.37 0.67 17.77
N LEU A 31 3.45 1.29 18.50
CA LEU A 31 2.16 1.71 17.97
C LEU A 31 2.14 3.24 17.89
N CYS A 32 2.03 3.76 16.67
CA CYS A 32 1.99 5.19 16.39
C CYS A 32 0.64 5.80 16.79
N ALA A 33 0.58 7.13 16.91
CA ALA A 33 -0.61 7.86 17.38
C ALA A 33 -1.85 7.75 16.50
N ASP A 34 -1.67 7.45 15.21
CA ASP A 34 -2.74 7.15 14.26
C ASP A 34 -3.12 5.65 14.23
N GLY A 35 -2.58 4.88 15.18
CA GLY A 35 -2.73 3.44 15.28
C GLY A 35 -4.20 3.01 15.41
N HIS A 36 -4.63 2.10 14.54
CA HIS A 36 -6.00 1.56 14.56
C HIS A 36 -6.08 0.12 14.05
N TYR A 37 -7.20 -0.53 14.34
CA TYR A 37 -7.41 -1.94 14.03
C TYR A 37 -7.27 -2.22 12.53
N GLY A 38 -6.38 -3.15 12.18
CA GLY A 38 -6.04 -3.49 10.81
C GLY A 38 -6.28 -4.95 10.47
N TYR A 39 -5.77 -5.38 9.32
CA TYR A 39 -5.78 -6.81 8.94
C TYR A 39 -4.55 -7.50 9.51
N SER A 40 -4.77 -8.41 10.47
CA SER A 40 -3.71 -9.17 11.18
C SER A 40 -2.82 -8.32 12.10
N GLN A 41 -2.27 -7.21 11.61
CA GLN A 41 -1.52 -6.21 12.39
C GLN A 41 -2.29 -4.88 12.42
N PRO A 42 -2.12 -4.03 13.45
CA PRO A 42 -2.71 -2.70 13.47
C PRO A 42 -2.07 -1.81 12.39
N VAL A 43 -2.89 -1.00 11.72
CA VAL A 43 -2.37 0.12 10.91
C VAL A 43 -1.69 1.10 11.85
N GLY A 44 -0.56 1.68 11.46
CA GLY A 44 0.28 2.50 12.35
C GLY A 44 1.11 1.69 13.34
N GLY A 45 1.12 0.36 13.23
CA GLY A 45 2.01 -0.52 14.00
C GLY A 45 3.35 -0.76 13.31
N VAL A 46 4.41 -0.83 14.11
CA VAL A 46 5.74 -1.30 13.71
C VAL A 46 6.08 -2.49 14.59
N ILE A 47 6.34 -3.66 13.99
CA ILE A 47 6.80 -4.85 14.71
C ILE A 47 8.16 -5.24 14.13
N VAL A 48 9.16 -5.32 15.00
CA VAL A 48 10.52 -5.70 14.63
C VAL A 48 10.70 -7.18 14.92
N TYR A 49 10.96 -7.95 13.86
CA TYR A 49 11.26 -9.36 13.94
C TYR A 49 12.75 -9.60 13.72
N ASP A 50 13.33 -10.52 14.47
CA ASP A 50 14.69 -11.01 14.23
C ASP A 50 14.65 -12.24 13.31
N ASN A 51 15.30 -12.13 12.15
CA ASN A 51 15.38 -13.15 11.10
C ASN A 51 14.02 -13.69 10.60
N GLN A 52 12.96 -12.87 10.63
CA GLN A 52 11.65 -13.23 10.09
C GLN A 52 11.00 -12.05 9.36
N ILE A 53 10.08 -12.38 8.44
CA ILE A 53 9.24 -11.40 7.76
C ILE A 53 7.77 -11.76 8.00
N SER A 54 6.93 -10.73 8.13
CA SER A 54 5.48 -10.88 8.14
C SER A 54 4.88 -10.15 6.95
N PRO A 55 4.38 -10.83 5.90
CA PRO A 55 3.70 -10.17 4.79
C PRO A 55 2.53 -9.30 5.26
N SER A 56 1.82 -9.74 6.31
CA SER A 56 0.74 -8.96 6.90
C SER A 56 1.20 -7.69 7.64
N GLY A 57 2.46 -7.61 8.08
CA GLY A 57 3.02 -6.40 8.67
C GLY A 57 3.41 -5.34 7.64
N VAL A 58 3.57 -5.73 6.37
CA VAL A 58 3.76 -4.79 5.24
C VAL A 58 2.41 -4.24 4.77
N GLY A 59 1.38 -5.09 4.75
CA GLY A 59 0.04 -4.75 4.30
C GLY A 59 -0.24 -5.18 2.85
N TYR A 60 -1.49 -5.02 2.41
CA TYR A 60 -1.92 -5.46 1.08
C TYR A 60 -1.51 -4.49 -0.03
N ASP A 61 -1.66 -3.18 0.17
CA ASP A 61 -1.20 -2.18 -0.79
C ASP A 61 0.29 -1.89 -0.50
N ILE A 62 1.14 -2.82 -0.92
CA ILE A 62 2.59 -2.77 -0.68
C ILE A 62 3.13 -1.46 -1.28
N ALA A 63 3.93 -0.73 -0.50
CA ALA A 63 4.46 0.58 -0.87
C ALA A 63 3.38 1.63 -1.21
N CYS A 64 2.18 1.52 -0.60
CA CYS A 64 1.27 2.64 -0.49
C CYS A 64 1.96 3.82 0.21
N GLY A 65 1.89 5.00 -0.38
CA GLY A 65 2.70 6.13 0.07
C GLY A 65 2.35 7.44 -0.59
N ASN A 66 2.94 8.50 -0.06
CA ASN A 66 2.68 9.87 -0.48
C ASN A 66 3.89 10.46 -1.20
N LYS A 67 3.65 11.22 -2.26
CA LYS A 67 4.63 12.07 -2.92
C LYS A 67 4.01 13.44 -3.15
N ALA A 68 4.71 14.49 -2.71
CA ALA A 68 4.38 15.86 -3.05
C ALA A 68 5.52 16.48 -3.86
N VAL A 69 5.18 17.22 -4.91
CA VAL A 69 6.14 17.96 -5.74
C VAL A 69 5.78 19.43 -5.68
N ARG A 70 6.71 20.26 -5.21
CA ARG A 70 6.54 21.71 -5.22
C ARG A 70 6.62 22.23 -6.64
N THR A 71 5.69 23.10 -7.00
CA THR A 71 5.72 23.82 -8.28
C THR A 71 6.47 25.15 -8.12
N ASN A 72 6.54 25.92 -9.20
CA ASN A 72 6.98 27.31 -9.16
C ASN A 72 5.81 28.31 -9.05
N LEU A 73 4.59 27.82 -8.78
CA LEU A 73 3.38 28.63 -8.67
C LEU A 73 3.06 28.97 -7.22
N GLN A 74 2.42 30.12 -7.05
CA GLN A 74 1.79 30.57 -5.82
C GLN A 74 0.28 30.36 -5.88
N TYR A 75 -0.38 30.29 -4.73
CA TYR A 75 -1.84 30.17 -4.66
C TYR A 75 -2.56 31.26 -5.48
N GLU A 76 -2.04 32.48 -5.42
CA GLU A 76 -2.56 33.62 -6.16
C GLU A 76 -2.56 33.41 -7.69
N ASP A 77 -1.64 32.61 -8.23
CA ASP A 77 -1.57 32.28 -9.65
C ASP A 77 -2.69 31.34 -10.10
N ILE A 78 -3.22 30.52 -9.18
CA ILE A 78 -4.16 29.43 -9.52
C ILE A 78 -5.55 29.58 -8.92
N LYS A 79 -5.75 30.46 -7.92
CA LYS A 79 -6.98 30.49 -7.09
C LYS A 79 -8.29 30.57 -7.88
N ASN A 80 -8.29 31.25 -9.02
CA ASN A 80 -9.48 31.40 -9.87
C ASN A 80 -9.65 30.24 -10.87
N ASP A 81 -8.61 29.43 -11.06
CA ASP A 81 -8.54 28.34 -12.03
C ASP A 81 -8.59 26.94 -11.39
N ILE A 82 -8.61 26.84 -10.04
CA ILE A 82 -8.60 25.55 -9.33
C ILE A 82 -9.63 24.56 -9.88
N PRO A 83 -10.92 24.91 -10.08
CA PRO A 83 -11.89 23.96 -10.63
C PRO A 83 -11.47 23.41 -12.00
N ARG A 84 -11.01 24.30 -12.89
CA ARG A 84 -10.55 23.93 -14.24
C ARG A 84 -9.31 23.02 -14.20
N ILE A 85 -8.37 23.31 -13.31
CA ILE A 85 -7.15 22.51 -13.13
C ILE A 85 -7.53 21.12 -12.59
N MET A 86 -8.39 21.06 -11.58
CA MET A 86 -8.84 19.80 -10.99
C MET A 86 -9.64 18.94 -11.99
N ASP A 87 -10.50 19.55 -12.82
CA ASP A 87 -11.18 18.86 -13.92
C ASP A 87 -10.18 18.31 -14.95
N ALA A 88 -9.12 19.07 -15.23
CA ALA A 88 -8.06 18.65 -16.14
C ALA A 88 -7.21 17.51 -15.56
N ILE A 89 -7.00 17.46 -14.24
CA ILE A 89 -6.38 16.33 -13.54
C ILE A 89 -7.29 15.11 -13.60
N ALA A 90 -8.56 15.27 -13.23
CA ALA A 90 -9.55 14.20 -13.19
C ALA A 90 -9.79 13.55 -14.55
N SER A 91 -9.74 14.32 -15.63
CA SER A 91 -9.94 13.82 -17.00
C SER A 91 -8.73 13.07 -17.57
N ARG A 92 -7.51 13.40 -17.13
CA ARG A 92 -6.26 12.77 -17.60
C ARG A 92 -5.86 11.57 -16.78
N ILE A 93 -6.03 11.63 -15.46
CA ILE A 93 -5.60 10.57 -14.54
C ILE A 93 -6.72 9.56 -14.36
N SER A 94 -6.38 8.26 -14.37
CA SER A 94 -7.39 7.21 -14.15
C SER A 94 -7.58 6.90 -12.66
N PHE A 95 -8.79 7.15 -12.18
CA PHE A 95 -9.25 6.82 -10.82
C PHE A 95 -10.24 5.64 -10.84
N GLY A 96 -10.24 4.84 -9.78
CA GLY A 96 -11.18 3.73 -9.56
C GLY A 96 -10.52 2.37 -9.40
N ILE A 97 -11.29 1.42 -8.85
CA ILE A 97 -10.85 0.03 -8.64
C ILE A 97 -10.70 -0.68 -9.99
N GLY A 98 -9.59 -1.39 -10.18
CA GLY A 98 -9.39 -2.27 -11.34
C GLY A 98 -9.24 -1.54 -12.68
N ARG A 99 -9.09 -0.22 -12.66
CA ARG A 99 -8.87 0.56 -13.89
C ARG A 99 -7.53 0.22 -14.50
N LYS A 100 -7.49 0.37 -15.82
CA LYS A 100 -6.26 0.30 -16.60
C LYS A 100 -5.90 1.70 -17.05
N ASN A 101 -4.61 1.95 -17.19
CA ASN A 101 -4.17 3.17 -17.81
C ASN A 101 -4.58 3.14 -19.30
N LYS A 102 -5.05 4.28 -19.82
CA LYS A 102 -5.41 4.40 -21.23
C LYS A 102 -4.17 4.32 -22.12
N GLU A 103 -3.07 4.86 -21.62
CA GLU A 103 -1.77 4.84 -22.28
C GLU A 103 -0.89 3.79 -21.61
N ARG A 104 -0.29 2.94 -22.44
CA ARG A 104 0.69 1.97 -21.96
C ARG A 104 1.98 2.71 -21.61
N ILE A 105 2.44 2.53 -20.38
CA ILE A 105 3.73 3.07 -19.92
C ILE A 105 4.76 1.95 -20.05
N ASP A 106 5.67 2.08 -21.01
CA ASP A 106 6.84 1.21 -21.08
C ASP A 106 7.88 1.67 -20.06
N HIS A 107 8.36 0.74 -19.24
CA HIS A 107 9.26 1.04 -18.13
C HIS A 107 10.17 -0.16 -17.86
N GLY A 108 11.46 0.08 -17.64
CA GLY A 108 12.48 -0.97 -17.42
C GLY A 108 12.22 -1.86 -16.19
N LEU A 109 11.37 -1.40 -15.26
CA LEU A 109 10.85 -2.22 -14.15
C LEU A 109 10.26 -3.55 -14.62
N PHE A 110 9.67 -3.58 -15.82
CA PHE A 110 9.08 -4.81 -16.34
C PHE A 110 10.11 -5.77 -16.93
N ASP A 111 11.37 -5.37 -17.08
CA ASP A 111 12.46 -6.24 -17.51
C ASP A 111 13.34 -6.67 -16.35
N ASP A 112 13.01 -6.23 -15.13
CA ASP A 112 13.76 -6.52 -13.92
C ASP A 112 13.77 -8.04 -13.60
N PRO A 113 14.95 -8.62 -13.27
CA PRO A 113 15.05 -10.03 -12.90
C PRO A 113 14.23 -10.42 -11.66
N ASP A 114 13.87 -9.48 -10.78
CA ASP A 114 13.08 -9.75 -9.58
C ASP A 114 11.69 -10.32 -9.90
N TRP A 115 11.17 -10.11 -11.12
CA TRP A 115 9.95 -10.77 -11.58
C TRP A 115 10.06 -12.30 -11.56
N ASN A 116 11.28 -12.86 -11.62
CA ASN A 116 11.50 -14.31 -11.60
C ASN A 116 10.96 -14.98 -10.33
N VAL A 117 10.81 -14.26 -9.22
CA VAL A 117 10.18 -14.80 -7.99
C VAL A 117 8.79 -15.38 -8.25
N PHE A 118 8.02 -14.75 -9.15
CA PHE A 118 6.69 -15.24 -9.51
C PHE A 118 6.75 -16.39 -10.52
N ARG A 119 7.84 -16.50 -11.29
CA ARG A 119 8.05 -17.61 -12.22
C ARG A 119 8.33 -18.90 -11.46
N GLU A 120 9.06 -18.82 -10.35
CA GLU A 120 9.28 -19.95 -9.43
C GLU A 120 7.98 -20.47 -8.82
N ILE A 121 7.01 -19.59 -8.56
CA ILE A 121 5.66 -19.97 -8.13
C ILE A 121 4.89 -20.63 -9.28
N GLY A 122 5.02 -20.09 -10.49
CA GLY A 122 4.49 -20.69 -11.72
C GLY A 122 4.37 -19.67 -12.84
N GLN A 123 4.65 -20.10 -14.07
CA GLN A 123 4.63 -19.23 -15.26
C GLN A 123 3.31 -18.47 -15.42
N GLN A 124 2.17 -19.12 -15.16
CA GLN A 124 0.86 -18.50 -15.26
C GLN A 124 0.66 -17.37 -14.23
N GLU A 125 1.19 -17.51 -13.01
CA GLU A 125 1.09 -16.49 -11.97
C GLU A 125 1.98 -15.29 -12.28
N HIS A 126 3.20 -15.56 -12.72
CA HIS A 126 4.11 -14.54 -13.27
C HIS A 126 3.41 -13.69 -14.34
N ASP A 127 2.87 -14.33 -15.39
CA ASP A 127 2.31 -13.61 -16.54
C ASP A 127 1.07 -12.79 -16.16
N LYS A 128 0.21 -13.33 -15.28
CA LYS A 128 -0.97 -12.61 -14.77
C LYS A 128 -0.59 -11.41 -13.94
N LEU A 129 0.34 -11.56 -12.99
CA LEU A 129 0.76 -10.47 -12.11
C LEU A 129 1.49 -9.37 -12.88
N LYS A 130 2.38 -9.76 -13.79
CA LYS A 130 3.11 -8.84 -14.65
C LYS A 130 2.18 -8.06 -15.57
N LYS A 131 1.24 -8.76 -16.21
CA LYS A 131 0.20 -8.09 -17.01
C LYS A 131 -0.64 -7.13 -16.18
N LEU A 132 -1.04 -7.52 -14.97
CA LEU A 132 -1.80 -6.67 -14.07
C LEU A 132 -1.02 -5.39 -13.70
N ALA A 133 0.26 -5.52 -13.37
CA ALA A 133 1.11 -4.38 -13.05
C ALA A 133 1.28 -3.43 -14.25
N VAL A 134 1.53 -3.97 -15.44
CA VAL A 134 1.62 -3.18 -16.70
C VAL A 134 0.31 -2.45 -16.98
N ASP A 135 -0.82 -3.16 -16.93
CA ASP A 135 -2.13 -2.60 -17.23
C ASP A 135 -2.51 -1.46 -16.24
N GLN A 136 -2.04 -1.52 -14.99
CA GLN A 136 -2.40 -0.57 -13.93
C GLN A 136 -1.38 0.55 -13.68
N LEU A 137 -0.19 0.47 -14.27
CA LEU A 137 0.85 1.48 -14.08
C LEU A 137 0.36 2.86 -14.57
N GLY A 138 0.49 3.89 -13.72
CA GLY A 138 0.00 5.24 -14.00
C GLY A 138 -1.49 5.47 -13.65
N THR A 139 -2.14 4.52 -12.98
CA THR A 139 -3.46 4.74 -12.37
C THR A 139 -3.34 5.06 -10.87
N VAL A 140 -4.29 5.82 -10.33
CA VAL A 140 -4.30 6.18 -8.89
C VAL A 140 -4.93 5.07 -8.05
N GLY A 141 -5.99 4.46 -8.55
CA GLY A 141 -6.79 3.51 -7.80
C GLY A 141 -7.96 4.17 -7.07
N ALA A 142 -8.32 3.62 -5.91
CA ALA A 142 -9.48 4.03 -5.11
C ALA A 142 -9.13 3.92 -3.62
N GLY A 143 -10.12 4.13 -2.74
CA GLY A 143 -9.89 4.16 -1.30
C GLY A 143 -9.38 5.54 -0.89
N ASN A 144 -8.31 5.59 -0.12
CA ASN A 144 -7.67 6.83 0.34
C ASN A 144 -6.66 7.42 -0.68
N HIS A 145 -6.59 6.87 -1.89
CA HIS A 145 -5.67 7.32 -2.94
C HIS A 145 -6.21 8.55 -3.67
N PHE A 146 -5.35 9.54 -3.92
CA PHE A 146 -5.73 10.82 -4.50
C PHE A 146 -4.60 11.44 -5.30
N VAL A 147 -4.97 12.39 -6.17
CA VAL A 147 -4.06 13.42 -6.68
C VAL A 147 -4.72 14.76 -6.39
N ASP A 148 -4.00 15.66 -5.73
CA ASP A 148 -4.57 16.92 -5.27
C ASP A 148 -3.56 18.07 -5.33
N LEU A 149 -4.07 19.30 -5.27
CA LEU A 149 -3.28 20.52 -5.11
C LEU A 149 -3.28 20.92 -3.64
N LEU A 150 -2.09 21.06 -3.08
CA LEU A 150 -1.91 21.56 -1.71
C LEU A 150 -1.29 22.95 -1.76
N VAL A 151 -1.70 23.82 -0.84
CA VAL A 151 -1.11 25.15 -0.65
C VAL A 151 -0.43 25.17 0.70
N GLU A 152 0.85 25.54 0.72
CA GLU A 152 1.55 25.79 1.98
C GLU A 152 1.09 27.15 2.53
N GLU A 153 0.31 27.14 3.62
CA GLU A 153 -0.32 28.35 4.17
C GLU A 153 0.66 29.49 4.48
N ARG A 154 1.88 29.15 4.89
CA ARG A 154 2.90 30.14 5.30
C ARG A 154 3.54 30.87 4.14
N THR A 155 3.68 30.22 2.99
CA THR A 155 4.46 30.71 1.85
C THR A 155 3.57 31.04 0.65
N GLY A 156 2.41 30.38 0.55
CA GLY A 156 1.57 30.37 -0.63
C GLY A 156 2.00 29.35 -1.69
N ASP A 157 3.08 28.59 -1.46
CA ASP A 157 3.65 27.66 -2.44
C ASP A 157 2.64 26.57 -2.80
N VAL A 158 2.46 26.32 -4.09
CA VAL A 158 1.59 25.27 -4.61
C VAL A 158 2.36 23.97 -4.80
N TRP A 159 1.78 22.88 -4.29
CA TRP A 159 2.28 21.53 -4.41
C TRP A 159 1.28 20.64 -5.13
N VAL A 160 1.78 19.71 -5.93
CA VAL A 160 0.96 18.59 -6.43
C VAL A 160 1.26 17.38 -5.56
N ALA A 161 0.26 16.89 -4.84
CA ALA A 161 0.35 15.72 -4.00
C ALA A 161 -0.31 14.51 -4.66
N ASN A 162 0.28 13.35 -4.45
CA ASN A 162 -0.23 12.07 -4.91
C ASN A 162 -0.09 11.04 -3.79
N HIS A 163 -1.20 10.43 -3.43
CA HIS A 163 -1.24 9.23 -2.60
C HIS A 163 -1.48 8.02 -3.50
N PHE A 164 -0.46 7.20 -3.63
CA PHE A 164 -0.40 6.09 -4.58
C PHE A 164 -0.09 4.77 -3.86
N GLY A 165 -0.13 3.68 -4.61
CA GLY A 165 0.32 2.37 -4.14
C GLY A 165 0.51 1.41 -5.32
N SER A 166 0.79 0.16 -5.02
CA SER A 166 1.11 -0.89 -6.00
C SER A 166 -0.11 -1.53 -6.67
N ARG A 167 -1.32 -1.03 -6.35
CA ARG A 167 -2.59 -1.43 -6.97
C ARG A 167 -2.88 -2.91 -6.78
N GLY A 168 -3.57 -3.51 -7.76
CA GLY A 168 -3.95 -4.91 -7.69
C GLY A 168 -2.74 -5.83 -7.62
N PHE A 169 -1.59 -5.42 -8.16
CA PHE A 169 -0.35 -6.18 -8.10
C PHE A 169 0.12 -6.40 -6.66
N GLY A 170 0.25 -5.35 -5.85
CA GLY A 170 0.62 -5.50 -4.44
C GLY A 170 -0.38 -6.34 -3.65
N HIS A 171 -1.68 -6.06 -3.83
CA HIS A 171 -2.73 -6.79 -3.13
C HIS A 171 -2.66 -8.30 -3.46
N LYS A 172 -2.49 -8.66 -4.73
CA LYS A 172 -2.40 -10.07 -5.15
C LYS A 172 -1.11 -10.72 -4.67
N THR A 173 0.00 -9.99 -4.68
CA THR A 173 1.29 -10.44 -4.12
C THR A 173 1.15 -10.76 -2.63
N ALA A 174 0.66 -9.82 -1.81
CA ALA A 174 0.43 -10.03 -0.39
C ALA A 174 -0.54 -11.20 -0.12
N SER A 175 -1.65 -11.25 -0.86
CA SER A 175 -2.62 -12.36 -0.76
C SER A 175 -1.98 -13.71 -1.04
N GLY A 176 -1.16 -13.79 -2.09
CA GLY A 176 -0.55 -15.05 -2.52
C GLY A 176 0.50 -15.56 -1.54
N PHE A 177 1.37 -14.68 -1.02
CA PHE A 177 2.33 -15.08 0.01
C PHE A 177 1.67 -15.43 1.35
N LEU A 178 0.58 -14.74 1.72
CA LEU A 178 -0.23 -15.15 2.88
C LEU A 178 -0.86 -16.53 2.68
N ASN A 179 -1.33 -16.86 1.46
CA ASN A 179 -1.84 -18.20 1.15
C ASN A 179 -0.73 -19.25 1.29
N LEU A 180 0.45 -19.01 0.70
CA LEU A 180 1.60 -19.93 0.80
C LEU A 180 2.01 -20.17 2.26
N ALA A 181 2.07 -19.12 3.07
CA ALA A 181 2.37 -19.23 4.50
C ALA A 181 1.33 -20.06 5.29
N ASN A 182 0.11 -20.19 4.78
CA ASN A 182 -0.95 -21.04 5.35
C ASN A 182 -1.02 -22.43 4.68
N GLY A 183 -0.01 -22.83 3.90
CA GLY A 183 0.02 -24.12 3.20
C GLY A 183 -1.01 -24.23 2.06
N MET A 184 -1.50 -23.10 1.55
CA MET A 184 -2.43 -23.02 0.43
C MET A 184 -1.70 -22.65 -0.87
N ALA A 185 -2.31 -22.91 -2.02
CA ALA A 185 -1.76 -22.44 -3.30
C ALA A 185 -1.73 -20.90 -3.36
N PHE A 186 -0.77 -20.32 -4.08
CA PHE A 186 -0.61 -18.86 -4.18
C PHE A 186 -1.91 -18.17 -4.65
N SER A 187 -2.46 -18.63 -5.77
CA SER A 187 -3.77 -18.20 -6.25
C SER A 187 -4.85 -19.15 -5.75
N THR A 188 -5.57 -18.76 -4.69
CA THR A 188 -6.78 -19.47 -4.25
C THR A 188 -8.02 -18.62 -4.49
N GLY A 189 -9.12 -19.26 -4.90
CA GLY A 189 -10.44 -18.62 -4.94
C GLY A 189 -11.05 -18.38 -3.55
N ARG A 190 -10.32 -18.64 -2.47
CA ARG A 190 -10.76 -18.55 -1.07
C ARG A 190 -9.89 -17.50 -0.36
N ARG A 191 -10.50 -16.54 0.34
CA ARG A 191 -9.73 -15.62 1.19
C ARG A 191 -9.25 -16.34 2.44
N VAL A 192 -7.98 -16.17 2.80
CA VAL A 192 -7.49 -16.52 4.15
C VAL A 192 -8.32 -15.71 5.15
N LYS A 193 -9.11 -16.40 5.97
CA LYS A 193 -9.75 -15.77 7.13
C LYS A 193 -8.62 -15.29 8.03
N ALA A 194 -8.67 -14.02 8.45
CA ALA A 194 -7.71 -13.47 9.39
C ALA A 194 -7.49 -14.46 10.54
N TRP A 195 -6.25 -14.93 10.64
CA TRP A 195 -5.66 -15.68 11.75
C TRP A 195 -6.61 -16.56 12.56
N SER A 196 -6.74 -17.82 12.16
CA SER A 196 -7.33 -18.86 13.04
C SER A 196 -6.38 -20.00 13.40
N ARG A 197 -5.18 -20.11 12.79
CA ARG A 197 -4.27 -21.24 13.03
C ARG A 197 -2.80 -20.89 12.72
N LEU A 198 -2.10 -20.21 13.62
CA LEU A 198 -0.70 -20.59 13.85
C LEU A 198 -0.71 -21.54 15.05
N ARG A 199 -0.36 -22.80 14.80
CA ARG A 199 -0.05 -23.73 15.89
C ARG A 199 1.37 -23.42 16.40
N PRO A 200 1.61 -23.58 17.71
CA PRO A 200 2.93 -23.41 18.31
C PRO A 200 3.99 -24.30 17.66
#